data_AF-F0GFB3-F1
#
_entry.id   AF-F0GFB3-F1
#
_cell.length_a   1.000
_cell.length_b   1.000
_cell.length_c   1.000
_cell.angle_alpha   90.00
_cell.angle_beta   90.00
_cell.angle_gamma   90.00
#
_symmetry.space_group_name_H-M   'P 1'
#
loop_
_entity.id
_entity.type
_entity.pdbx_description
1 polymer ?
#
loop_
_entity_poly.entity_id
_entity_poly.type
_entity_poly.pdbx_seq_one_letter_code
_entity_poly.pdbx_strand_id
1 'polypeptide(L)'
;MLREEGSAVRQLVERAFAQQTAPMRVAFEIAGVEAVKEAVRAGMGVGFVSAMSLRHEDAALVSRSLAPAPLTRHFSILVPHGGAPSRVAAQFLEMSLAQDAA
;
A
#
# COMPACT_ATOMS: atom_id res chain seq x y z
N MET A 1 1.00 2.88 -14.01
CA MET A 1 -0.27 2.18 -13.74
C MET A 1 -0.80 2.65 -12.41
N LEU A 2 -2.12 2.78 -12.31
CA LEU A 2 -2.80 3.17 -11.08
C LEU A 2 -3.68 2.01 -10.61
N ARG A 3 -3.87 1.93 -9.30
CA ARG A 3 -4.82 1.00 -8.69
C ARG A 3 -6.26 1.44 -8.97
N GLU A 4 -7.19 0.52 -8.82
CA GLU A 4 -8.63 0.76 -8.86
C GLU A 4 -9.07 1.89 -7.92
N GLU A 5 -10.18 2.55 -8.26
CA GLU A 5 -10.86 3.47 -7.36
C GLU A 5 -11.16 2.83 -5.99
N GLY A 6 -11.03 3.61 -4.92
CA GLY A 6 -11.15 3.13 -3.54
C GLY A 6 -9.87 2.49 -2.98
N SER A 7 -8.85 2.23 -3.80
CA SER A 7 -7.55 1.78 -3.30
C SER A 7 -6.85 2.84 -2.45
N ALA A 8 -6.49 2.48 -1.22
CA ALA A 8 -5.69 3.36 -0.35
C ALA A 8 -4.34 3.73 -0.98
N VAL A 9 -3.75 2.84 -1.80
CA VAL A 9 -2.50 3.14 -2.52
C VAL A 9 -2.73 4.18 -3.60
N ARG A 10 -3.83 4.10 -4.36
CA ARG A 10 -4.19 5.13 -5.35
C ARG A 10 -4.32 6.50 -4.69
N GLN A 11 -5.10 6.58 -3.62
CA GLN A 11 -5.33 7.83 -2.90
C GLN A 11 -4.02 8.45 -2.38
N LEU A 12 -3.09 7.63 -1.87
CA LEU A 12 -1.78 8.08 -1.41
C LEU A 12 -0.94 8.64 -2.57
N VAL A 13 -0.90 7.93 -3.69
CA VAL A 13 -0.13 8.32 -4.88
C VAL A 13 -0.70 9.61 -5.48
N GLU A 14 -2.02 9.68 -5.69
CA GLU A 14 -2.69 10.88 -6.22
C GLU A 14 -2.42 12.10 -5.34
N ARG A 15 -2.50 11.95 -4.02
CA ARG A 15 -2.18 13.03 -3.07
C ARG A 15 -0.72 13.47 -3.20
N ALA A 16 0.21 12.54 -3.35
CA ALA A 16 1.63 12.88 -3.50
C ALA A 16 1.92 13.62 -4.81
N PHE A 17 1.31 13.19 -5.93
CA PHE A 17 1.42 13.92 -7.21
C PHE A 17 0.83 15.32 -7.11
N ALA A 18 -0.35 15.47 -6.48
CA ALA A 18 -0.99 16.76 -6.26
C ALA A 18 -0.14 17.70 -5.40
N GLN A 19 0.45 17.21 -4.32
CA GLN A 19 1.34 17.99 -3.45
C GLN A 19 2.58 18.53 -4.18
N GLN A 20 3.10 17.76 -5.14
CA GLN A 20 4.26 18.15 -5.94
C GLN A 20 3.89 18.93 -7.21
N THR A 21 2.59 19.20 -7.45
CA THR A 21 2.08 19.80 -8.69
C THR A 21 2.57 19.05 -9.96
N ALA A 22 2.80 17.74 -9.83
CA ALA A 22 3.31 16.92 -10.91
C ALA A 22 2.15 16.36 -11.74
N PRO A 23 2.19 16.41 -13.08
CA PRO A 23 1.16 15.80 -13.91
C PRO A 23 1.24 14.26 -13.79
N MET A 24 0.11 13.63 -13.49
CA MET A 24 0.02 12.18 -13.45
C MET A 24 -0.49 11.64 -14.80
N ARG A 25 0.31 10.82 -15.48
CA ARG A 25 -0.09 10.15 -16.73
C ARG A 25 -0.42 8.68 -16.45
N VAL A 26 -1.71 8.37 -16.38
CA VAL A 26 -2.19 7.01 -16.12
C VAL A 26 -2.43 6.29 -17.45
N ALA A 27 -1.58 5.30 -17.75
CA ALA A 27 -1.77 4.46 -18.95
C ALA A 27 -2.81 3.35 -18.75
N PHE A 28 -2.91 2.83 -17.53
CA PHE A 28 -3.84 1.76 -17.15
C PHE A 28 -4.31 1.96 -15.72
N GLU A 29 -5.59 1.69 -15.50
CA GLU A 29 -6.18 1.44 -14.19
C GLU A 29 -6.41 -0.07 -14.07
N ILE A 30 -5.86 -0.67 -13.01
CA ILE A 30 -5.87 -2.13 -12.82
C ILE A 30 -6.32 -2.45 -11.39
N ALA A 31 -7.23 -3.41 -11.28
CA ALA A 31 -7.72 -3.89 -10.00
C ALA A 31 -6.81 -4.98 -9.40
N GLY A 32 -6.49 -4.86 -8.12
CA GLY A 32 -5.71 -5.86 -7.40
C GLY A 32 -4.19 -5.72 -7.53
N VAL A 33 -3.47 -6.26 -6.55
CA VAL A 33 -2.01 -6.20 -6.47
C VAL A 33 -1.36 -7.06 -7.55
N GLU A 34 -1.83 -8.30 -7.70
CA GLU A 34 -1.22 -9.27 -8.62
C GLU A 34 -1.32 -8.84 -10.08
N ALA A 35 -2.44 -8.25 -10.48
CA ALA A 35 -2.59 -7.74 -11.84
C ALA A 35 -1.63 -6.59 -12.14
N VAL A 36 -1.32 -5.72 -11.15
CA VAL A 36 -0.28 -4.70 -11.32
C VAL A 36 1.10 -5.35 -11.47
N LYS A 37 1.42 -6.36 -10.66
CA LYS A 37 2.70 -7.08 -10.73
C LYS A 37 2.90 -7.74 -12.10
N GLU A 38 1.91 -8.49 -12.57
CA GLU A 38 1.96 -9.17 -13.86
C GLU A 38 2.08 -8.18 -15.03
N ALA A 39 1.36 -7.06 -14.98
CA ALA A 39 1.44 -6.06 -16.02
C ALA A 39 2.82 -5.36 -16.05
N VAL A 40 3.46 -5.15 -14.88
CA VAL A 40 4.85 -4.68 -14.80
C VAL A 40 5.82 -5.74 -15.34
N ARG A 41 5.65 -7.02 -14.99
CA ARG A 41 6.45 -8.14 -15.53
C ARG A 41 6.35 -8.22 -17.06
N ALA A 42 5.18 -7.98 -17.61
CA ALA A 42 4.93 -7.93 -19.05
C ALA A 42 5.51 -6.68 -19.75
N GLY A 43 6.22 -5.80 -19.04
CA GLY A 43 6.89 -4.63 -19.61
C GLY A 43 5.94 -3.46 -19.92
N MET A 44 4.73 -3.46 -19.37
CA MET A 44 3.73 -2.41 -19.64
C MET A 44 3.98 -1.11 -18.85
N GLY A 45 5.06 -1.04 -18.07
CA GLY A 45 5.52 0.17 -17.37
C GLY A 45 5.74 -0.05 -15.88
N VAL A 46 5.52 1.00 -15.08
CA VAL A 46 5.67 0.99 -13.61
C VAL A 46 4.31 1.10 -12.92
N GLY A 47 4.21 0.55 -11.70
CA GLY A 47 3.02 0.60 -10.87
C GLY A 47 3.33 0.85 -9.40
N PHE A 48 2.31 1.22 -8.64
CA PHE A 48 2.39 1.44 -7.20
C PHE A 48 1.65 0.33 -6.45
N VAL A 49 2.35 -0.33 -5.52
CA VAL A 49 1.80 -1.34 -4.60
C VAL A 49 2.39 -1.13 -3.20
N SER A 50 1.78 -1.75 -2.18
CA SER A 50 2.40 -1.77 -0.85
C SER A 50 3.70 -2.55 -0.88
N ALA A 51 4.76 -2.03 -0.25
CA ALA A 51 6.02 -2.77 -0.07
C ALA A 51 5.81 -4.13 0.59
N MET A 52 4.80 -4.27 1.47
CA MET A 52 4.44 -5.56 2.09
C MET A 52 4.08 -6.62 1.05
N SER A 53 3.48 -6.22 -0.07
CA SER A 53 3.09 -7.14 -1.14
C SER A 53 4.24 -7.60 -2.02
N LEU A 54 5.42 -6.96 -1.91
CA LEU A 54 6.62 -7.34 -2.65
C LEU A 54 7.56 -8.26 -1.84
N ARG A 55 7.27 -8.55 -0.56
CA ARG A 55 8.15 -9.31 0.34
C ARG A 55 8.49 -10.73 -0.14
N HIS A 56 7.64 -11.32 -0.97
CA HIS A 56 7.78 -12.70 -1.47
C HIS A 56 7.95 -12.76 -2.99
N GLU A 57 8.31 -11.65 -3.64
CA GLU A 57 8.50 -11.59 -5.08
C GLU A 57 9.92 -12.00 -5.49
N ASP A 58 10.04 -12.43 -6.74
CA ASP A 58 11.32 -12.77 -7.36
C ASP A 58 12.07 -11.53 -7.86
N ALA A 59 13.29 -11.74 -8.38
CA ALA A 59 14.14 -10.67 -8.90
C ALA A 59 13.59 -9.97 -10.15
N ALA A 60 12.47 -10.45 -10.72
CA ALA A 60 11.83 -9.84 -11.89
C ALA A 60 11.15 -8.50 -11.55
N LEU A 61 10.81 -8.26 -10.29
CA LEU A 61 10.24 -7.00 -9.82
C LEU A 61 11.20 -6.32 -8.85
N VAL A 62 11.42 -5.02 -9.06
CA VAL A 62 12.31 -4.22 -8.23
C VAL A 62 11.56 -3.05 -7.62
N SER A 63 11.52 -3.02 -6.29
CA SER A 63 11.00 -1.89 -5.52
C SER A 63 11.92 -0.66 -5.68
N ARG A 64 11.30 0.52 -5.84
CA ARG A 64 11.97 1.81 -5.85
C ARG A 64 11.31 2.73 -4.83
N SER A 65 12.10 3.20 -3.86
CA SER A 65 11.67 4.25 -2.94
C SER A 65 11.71 5.61 -3.66
N LEU A 66 10.77 6.49 -3.33
CA LEU A 66 10.77 7.86 -3.83
C LEU A 66 11.63 8.75 -2.93
N ALA A 67 12.26 9.76 -3.52
CA ALA A 67 13.03 10.79 -2.84
C ALA A 67 12.27 12.13 -2.88
N PRO A 68 12.49 13.06 -1.92
CA PRO A 68 13.38 12.94 -0.76
C PRO A 68 12.81 12.07 0.37
N ALA A 69 11.51 11.75 0.33
CA ALA A 69 10.84 10.93 1.34
C ALA A 69 10.01 9.83 0.69
N PRO A 70 9.96 8.63 1.31
CA PRO A 70 9.10 7.54 0.84
C PRO A 70 7.62 7.88 1.02
N LEU A 71 6.76 7.23 0.22
CA LEU A 71 5.32 7.25 0.45
C LEU A 71 4.97 6.30 1.60
N THR A 72 4.71 6.85 2.77
CA THR A 72 4.28 6.09 3.95
C THR A 72 2.78 6.22 4.16
N ARG A 73 2.19 5.21 4.77
CA ARG A 73 0.85 5.30 5.34
C ARG A 73 0.83 4.57 6.67
N HIS A 74 -0.05 5.03 7.56
CA HIS A 74 -0.31 4.35 8.81
C HIS A 74 -1.43 3.32 8.62
N PHE A 75 -1.31 2.20 9.31
CA PHE A 75 -2.45 1.35 9.61
C PHE A 75 -3.02 1.79 10.97
N SER A 76 -4.33 1.68 11.11
CA SER A 76 -5.01 2.01 12.36
C SER A 76 -6.01 0.90 12.66
N ILE A 77 -6.08 0.52 13.93
CA ILE A 77 -7.06 -0.44 14.43
C ILE A 77 -8.16 0.37 15.11
N LEU A 78 -9.39 0.25 14.63
CA LEU A 78 -10.55 0.89 15.23
C LEU A 78 -11.19 -0.07 16.23
N VAL A 79 -11.33 0.38 17.47
CA VAL A 79 -11.94 -0.38 18.57
C VAL A 79 -13.21 0.32 19.01
N PRO A 80 -14.34 -0.39 19.23
CA PRO A 80 -15.56 0.20 19.74
C PRO A 80 -15.32 0.94 21.07
N HIS A 81 -15.96 2.10 21.23
CA HIS A 81 -15.81 2.93 22.43
C HIS A 81 -16.50 2.33 23.68
N GLY A 82 -17.52 1.49 23.48
CA GLY A 82 -18.31 0.88 24.55
C GLY A 82 -18.04 -0.61 24.71
N GLY A 83 -17.75 -1.03 25.95
CA GLY A 83 -17.50 -2.42 26.33
C GLY A 83 -16.02 -2.81 26.29
N ALA A 84 -15.57 -3.54 27.30
CA ALA A 84 -14.22 -4.12 27.27
C ALA A 84 -14.14 -5.16 26.13
N PRO A 85 -13.08 -5.15 25.31
CA PRO A 85 -12.87 -6.20 24.32
C PRO A 85 -12.84 -7.56 25.01
N SER A 86 -13.33 -8.61 24.33
CA SER A 86 -13.15 -9.97 24.82
C SER A 86 -11.65 -10.24 25.03
N ARG A 87 -11.30 -11.18 25.92
CA ARG A 87 -9.90 -11.53 26.17
C ARG A 87 -9.13 -11.86 24.87
N VAL A 88 -9.79 -12.54 23.94
CA VAL A 88 -9.22 -12.88 22.62
C VAL A 88 -9.00 -11.63 21.77
N ALA A 89 -9.97 -10.70 21.73
CA ALA A 89 -9.83 -9.46 20.98
C ALA A 89 -8.75 -8.54 21.57
N ALA A 90 -8.65 -8.46 22.90
CA ALA A 90 -7.60 -7.71 23.59
C ALA A 90 -6.21 -8.28 23.26
N GLN A 91 -6.05 -9.60 23.34
CA GLN A 91 -4.79 -10.26 23.01
C GLN A 91 -4.42 -10.10 21.53
N PHE A 92 -5.39 -10.18 20.62
CA PHE A 92 -5.16 -9.92 19.19
C PHE A 92 -4.71 -8.48 18.92
N LEU A 93 -5.33 -7.50 19.59
CA LEU A 93 -4.93 -6.10 19.50
C LEU A 93 -3.49 -5.91 19.99
N GLU A 94 -3.15 -6.50 21.13
CA GLU A 94 -1.79 -6.46 21.69
C GLU A 94 -0.76 -7.07 20.72
N MET A 95 -1.05 -8.26 20.18
CA MET A 95 -0.18 -8.91 19.18
C MET A 95 -0.02 -8.06 17.90
N SER A 96 -1.10 -7.42 17.45
CA SER A 96 -1.09 -6.60 16.24
C SER A 96 -0.25 -5.32 16.41
N LEU A 97 -0.31 -4.71 17.59
CA LEU A 97 0.47 -3.50 17.92
C LEU A 97 1.94 -3.80 18.24
N ALA A 98 2.23 -4.99 18.78
CA ALA A 98 3.61 -5.42 19.05
C ALA A 98 4.44 -5.68 17.77
N GLN A 99 3.80 -5.81 16.60
CA GLN A 99 4.47 -6.06 15.32
C GLN A 99 5.16 -4.82 14.71
N ASP A 100 5.11 -3.65 15.36
CA ASP A 100 5.75 -2.41 14.88
C ASP A 100 7.28 -2.32 15.12
N ALA A 101 7.93 -3.43 15.50
CA ALA A 101 9.39 -3.49 15.69
C ALA A 101 10.05 -4.53 14.77
N ALA A 102 10.04 -4.30 13.46
CA ALA A 102 10.88 -5.02 12.48
C ALA A 102 11.17 -4.20 11.22
#